data_AF-A0A1G0I9R3-F1
#
_entry.id   AF-A0A1G0I9R3-F1
#
_cell.length_a   1.000
_cell.length_b   1.000
_cell.length_c   1.000
_cell.angle_alpha   90.00
_cell.angle_beta   90.00
_cell.angle_gamma   90.00
#
_symmetry.space_group_name_H-M   'P 1'
#
loop_
_entity.id
_entity.type
_entity.pdbx_description
1 polymer ?
#
loop_
_entity_poly.entity_id
_entity_poly.type
_entity_poly.pdbx_seq_one_letter_code
_entity_poly.pdbx_strand_id
1 'polypeptide(L)'
;MSSRLKKNLFRLEACPKDYTWNELTAVMRGLGFVEAKGSGGSAVKFRHPDHPEQVVNLHKPHNRNPPTVLVVYLRKLVARLKEWGYLDA
;
A
#
# COMPACT_ATOMS: atom_id res chain seq x y z
N MET A 1 -6.03 -10.47 12.82
CA MET A 1 -5.42 -9.17 12.44
C MET A 1 -4.89 -8.45 13.69
N SER A 2 -3.62 -8.03 13.72
CA SER A 2 -3.00 -7.43 14.93
C SER A 2 -3.47 -6.00 15.21
N SER A 3 -3.34 -5.52 16.45
CA SER A 3 -3.71 -4.15 16.84
C SER A 3 -2.88 -3.08 16.11
N ARG A 4 -1.60 -3.37 15.82
CA ARG A 4 -0.73 -2.47 15.03
C ARG A 4 -1.19 -2.36 13.58
N LEU A 5 -1.57 -3.47 12.95
CA LEU A 5 -2.08 -3.46 11.58
C LEU A 5 -3.39 -2.68 11.47
N LYS A 6 -4.32 -2.84 12.42
CA LYS A 6 -5.57 -2.05 12.47
C LYS A 6 -5.30 -0.54 12.52
N LYS A 7 -4.36 -0.09 13.37
CA LYS A 7 -3.99 1.34 13.46
C LYS A 7 -3.41 1.86 12.15
N ASN A 8 -2.57 1.06 11.49
CA ASN A 8 -1.97 1.46 10.22
C ASN A 8 -3.01 1.49 9.08
N LEU A 9 -3.97 0.57 9.06
CA LEU A 9 -5.08 0.56 8.10
C LEU A 9 -5.97 1.79 8.26
N PHE A 10 -6.34 2.14 9.49
CA PHE A 10 -7.10 3.37 9.78
C PHE A 10 -6.38 4.63 9.28
N ARG A 11 -5.06 4.70 9.50
CA ARG A 11 -4.23 5.81 9.01
C ARG A 11 -4.13 5.81 7.48
N LEU A 12 -4.00 4.65 6.84
CA LEU A 12 -3.99 4.52 5.38
C LEU A 12 -5.30 5.03 4.77
N GLU A 13 -6.43 4.65 5.35
CA GLU A 13 -7.76 5.05 4.88
C GLU A 13 -7.95 6.57 4.89
N ALA A 14 -7.42 7.27 5.89
CA ALA A 14 -7.40 8.73 5.95
C ALA A 14 -6.57 9.41 4.84
N CYS A 15 -5.78 8.64 4.07
CA CYS A 15 -4.95 9.10 2.95
C CYS A 15 -4.09 10.35 3.26
N PRO A 16 -3.32 10.39 4.36
CA PRO A 16 -2.63 11.61 4.78
C PRO A 16 -1.43 11.92 3.88
N LYS A 17 -1.08 13.21 3.76
CA LYS A 17 0.00 13.69 2.84
C LYS A 17 1.40 13.26 3.27
N ASP A 18 1.58 12.95 4.55
CA ASP A 18 2.83 12.53 5.18
C ASP A 18 2.99 11.00 5.24
N TYR A 19 2.08 10.24 4.62
CA TYR A 19 2.15 8.77 4.62
C TYR A 19 3.39 8.28 3.89
N THR A 20 4.22 7.49 4.59
CA THR A 20 5.52 7.05 4.07
C THR A 20 5.43 5.75 3.29
N TRP A 21 6.41 5.50 2.42
CA TRP A 21 6.56 4.23 1.72
C TRP A 21 6.71 3.04 2.69
N ASN A 22 7.40 3.27 3.81
CA ASN A 22 7.59 2.24 4.84
C ASN A 22 6.26 1.84 5.50
N GLU A 23 5.43 2.82 5.88
CA GLU A 23 4.08 2.56 6.40
C GLU A 23 3.23 1.78 5.39
N LEU A 24 3.29 2.16 4.10
CA LEU A 24 2.58 1.45 3.03
C LEU A 24 3.03 -0.01 2.94
N THR A 25 4.34 -0.26 2.86
CA THR A 25 4.86 -1.63 2.74
C THR A 25 4.54 -2.48 3.96
N ALA A 26 4.54 -1.91 5.16
CA ALA A 26 4.18 -2.60 6.38
C ALA A 26 2.70 -3.04 6.39
N VAL A 27 1.79 -2.18 5.91
CA VAL A 27 0.37 -2.54 5.73
C VAL A 27 0.22 -3.65 4.71
N MET A 28 0.79 -3.48 3.51
CA MET A 28 0.66 -4.47 2.43
C MET A 28 1.17 -5.86 2.86
N ARG A 29 2.33 -5.92 3.52
CA ARG A 29 2.88 -7.18 4.05
C ARG A 29 2.01 -7.75 5.16
N GLY A 30 1.46 -6.90 6.03
CA GLY A 30 0.54 -7.32 7.08
C GLY A 30 -0.78 -7.90 6.55
N LEU A 31 -1.20 -7.48 5.36
CA LEU A 31 -2.34 -8.03 4.63
C LEU A 31 -1.99 -9.28 3.80
N GLY A 32 -0.74 -9.75 3.80
CA GLY A 32 -0.32 -10.94 3.06
C GLY A 32 0.22 -10.66 1.64
N PHE A 33 0.28 -9.39 1.21
CA PHE A 33 0.85 -9.06 -0.10
C PHE A 33 2.38 -9.14 -0.08
N VAL A 34 2.92 -9.67 -1.17
CA VAL A 34 4.36 -9.77 -1.42
C VAL A 34 4.81 -8.68 -2.38
N GLU A 35 5.88 -7.98 -2.01
CA GLU A 35 6.52 -6.94 -2.82
C GLU A 35 7.40 -7.57 -3.91
N ALA A 36 7.14 -7.25 -5.17
CA ALA A 36 7.96 -7.57 -6.32
C ALA A 36 8.50 -6.26 -6.92
N LYS A 37 9.83 -6.11 -6.91
CA LYS A 37 10.50 -4.94 -7.49
C LYS A 37 10.52 -5.06 -9.02
N GLY A 38 10.16 -3.98 -9.72
CA GLY A 38 10.36 -3.87 -11.16
C GLY A 38 11.83 -3.63 -11.52
N SER A 39 12.17 -3.84 -12.79
CA SER A 39 13.53 -3.73 -13.35
C SER A 39 14.16 -2.34 -13.23
N GLY A 40 13.38 -1.27 -13.03
CA GLY A 40 13.85 0.11 -12.87
C GLY A 40 13.84 0.67 -11.44
N GLY A 41 13.60 -0.16 -10.42
CA GLY A 41 13.66 0.22 -8.99
C GLY A 41 12.56 1.14 -8.45
N SER A 42 11.99 2.02 -9.29
CA SER A 42 10.90 2.93 -8.92
C SER A 42 9.51 2.30 -9.06
N ALA A 43 9.33 1.41 -10.03
CA ALA A 43 8.09 0.66 -10.18
C ALA A 43 8.08 -0.51 -9.19
N VAL A 44 7.07 -0.56 -8.32
CA VAL A 44 6.89 -1.64 -7.35
C VAL A 44 5.52 -2.25 -7.53
N LYS A 45 5.47 -3.58 -7.54
CA LYS A 45 4.24 -4.36 -7.66
C LYS A 45 4.02 -5.13 -6.37
N PHE A 46 2.81 -5.08 -5.83
CA PHE A 46 2.37 -5.95 -4.74
C PHE A 46 1.41 -6.99 -5.32
N ARG A 47 1.58 -8.25 -4.94
CA ARG A 47 0.72 -9.37 -5.36
C ARG A 47 0.31 -10.17 -4.14
N HIS A 48 -0.94 -10.61 -4.08
CA HIS A 48 -1.38 -11.58 -3.08
C HIS A 48 -1.15 -13.00 -3.62
N PRO A 49 -0.44 -13.89 -2.90
CA PRO A 49 -0.12 -15.23 -3.39
C PRO A 49 -1.37 -16.09 -3.57
N ASP A 50 -2.36 -15.97 -2.69
CA ASP A 50 -3.61 -16.73 -2.76
C ASP A 50 -4.68 -16.10 -3.67
N HIS A 51 -4.46 -14.86 -4.12
CA HIS A 51 -5.39 -14.08 -4.92
C HIS A 51 -4.64 -13.40 -6.09
N PRO A 52 -4.32 -14.14 -7.16
CA PRO A 52 -3.46 -13.67 -8.24
C PRO A 52 -4.02 -12.46 -9.01
N GLU A 53 -5.32 -12.24 -8.96
CA GLU A 53 -6.02 -11.06 -9.49
C GLU A 53 -5.79 -9.79 -8.67
N GLN A 54 -5.42 -9.93 -7.38
CA GLN A 54 -5.16 -8.81 -6.48
C GLN A 54 -3.73 -8.31 -6.66
N VAL A 55 -3.58 -7.40 -7.62
CA VAL A 55 -2.29 -6.79 -7.95
C VAL A 55 -2.37 -5.27 -7.83
N VAL A 56 -1.44 -4.69 -7.07
CA VAL A 56 -1.29 -3.24 -6.94
C VAL A 56 0.03 -2.83 -7.59
N ASN A 57 -0.03 -1.89 -8.53
CA ASN A 57 1.15 -1.25 -9.09
C ASN A 57 1.31 0.14 -8.49
N LEU A 58 2.46 0.41 -7.88
CA LEU A 58 2.77 1.67 -7.21
C LEU A 58 4.10 2.22 -7.72
N HIS A 59 4.20 3.55 -7.70
CA HIS A 59 5.45 4.24 -7.94
C HIS A 59 6.09 4.62 -6.61
N LYS A 60 7.26 4.05 -6.34
CA LYS A 60 8.05 4.39 -5.16
C LYS A 60 8.53 5.85 -5.29
N PRO A 61 8.30 6.71 -4.28
CA PRO A 61 8.81 8.06 -4.29
C PRO A 61 10.35 8.05 -4.27
N HIS A 62 10.96 8.82 -5.18
CA HIS A 62 12.42 8.93 -5.33
C HIS A 62 12.96 10.34 -5.09
N ASN A 63 12.09 11.36 -5.11
CA ASN A 63 12.46 12.78 -5.00
C ASN A 63 11.94 13.44 -3.72
N ARG A 64 11.58 12.65 -2.69
CA ARG A 64 11.01 13.15 -1.43
C ARG A 64 11.80 12.60 -0.25
N ASN A 65 12.10 13.47 0.72
CA ASN A 65 12.70 13.10 1.99
C ASN A 65 11.86 13.69 3.16
N PRO A 66 11.14 12.88 3.96
CA PRO A 66 11.04 11.41 3.87
C PRO A 66 10.30 10.93 2.61
N PRO A 67 10.45 9.65 2.20
CA PRO A 67 9.84 9.10 1.00
C PRO A 67 8.33 8.92 1.18
N THR A 68 7.57 10.02 1.02
CA THR A 68 6.10 10.04 1.14
C THR A 68 5.41 9.63 -0.15
N VAL A 69 4.36 8.85 -0.02
CA VAL A 69 3.54 8.36 -1.13
C VAL A 69 2.60 9.47 -1.58
N LEU A 70 2.44 9.65 -2.90
CA LEU A 70 1.46 10.62 -3.38
C LEU A 70 0.06 10.19 -2.97
N VAL A 71 -0.74 11.14 -2.47
CA VAL A 71 -2.12 10.90 -2.01
C VAL A 71 -2.99 10.25 -3.09
N VAL A 72 -2.75 10.54 -4.37
CA VAL A 72 -3.45 9.87 -5.49
C VAL A 72 -3.22 8.36 -5.51
N TYR A 73 -2.01 7.90 -5.16
CA TYR A 73 -1.71 6.47 -5.06
C TYR A 73 -2.31 5.85 -3.80
N LEU A 74 -2.36 6.59 -2.69
CA LEU A 74 -3.06 6.14 -1.48
C LEU A 74 -4.55 5.92 -1.73
N ARG A 75 -5.22 6.90 -2.36
CA ARG A 75 -6.65 6.80 -2.69
C ARG A 75 -6.94 5.62 -3.61
N LYS A 76 -6.10 5.41 -4.64
CA LYS A 76 -6.21 4.26 -5.54
C LYS A 76 -6.04 2.94 -4.78
N LEU A 77 -5.06 2.87 -3.89
CA LEU A 77 -4.85 1.69 -3.05
C LEU A 77 -6.04 1.42 -2.12
N VAL A 78 -6.52 2.44 -1.41
CA VAL A 78 -7.67 2.32 -0.50
C VAL A 78 -8.91 1.83 -1.24
N ALA A 79 -9.20 2.38 -2.44
CA ALA A 79 -10.31 1.92 -3.26
C ALA A 79 -10.20 0.42 -3.60
N ARG A 80 -9.01 -0.04 -4.02
CA ARG A 80 -8.77 -1.48 -4.27
C ARG A 80 -8.93 -2.34 -3.03
N LEU A 81 -8.44 -1.88 -1.88
CA LEU A 81 -8.57 -2.61 -0.62
C LEU A 81 -10.03 -2.71 -0.16
N LYS A 82 -10.86 -1.70 -0.41
CA LYS A 82 -12.30 -1.75 -0.18
C LYS A 82 -12.99 -2.72 -1.15
N GLU A 83 -12.66 -2.66 -2.44
CA GLU A 83 -13.15 -3.62 -3.46
C GLU A 83 -12.86 -5.08 -3.08
N TRP A 84 -11.70 -5.34 -2.48
CA TRP A 84 -11.27 -6.68 -2.06
C TRP A 84 -11.68 -7.06 -0.63
N GLY A 85 -12.37 -6.18 0.10
CA GLY A 85 -12.87 -6.46 1.46
C GLY A 85 -11.81 -6.41 2.57
N TYR A 86 -10.66 -5.78 2.36
CA TYR A 86 -9.65 -5.55 3.41
C TYR A 86 -9.94 -4.31 4.27
N LEU A 87 -10.79 -3.41 3.77
CA LEU A 87 -11.25 -2.20 4.45
C LEU A 87 -12.77 -2.12 4.34
N ASP A 88 -13.40 -1.51 5.34
CA ASP A 88 -14.84 -1.23 5.31
C ASP A 88 -15.15 -0.20 4.20
N ALA A 89 -16.28 -0.39 3.52
CA ALA A 89 -16.70 0.44 2.38
C ALA A 89 -17.08 1.86 2.82
#